data_AF-A0AAP8HU45-F1
#
_entry.id   AF-A0AAP8HU45-F1
#
_cell.length_a   1.000
_cell.length_b   1.000
_cell.length_c   1.000
_cell.angle_alpha   90.00
_cell.angle_beta   90.00
_cell.angle_gamma   90.00
#
_symmetry.space_group_name_H-M   'P 1'
#
loop_
_entity.id
_entity.type
_entity.pdbx_description
1 polymer ?
#
loop_
_entity_poly.entity_id
_entity_poly.type
_entity_poly.pdbx_seq_one_letter_code
_entity_poly.pdbx_strand_id
1 'polypeptide(L)'
;EMHPQAASVSADMDHFVAKVKAGADAAITQYFFNADAYFDFVDRAQAKGVRVPIVPGIMPITNHSQLLRFSEMCGAEVPRWIRLRLAELGDDKASIRAFGVDVIT
;
A
#
# COMPACT_ATOMS: atom_id res chain seq x y z
N GLU A 1 1.66 4.59 4.54
CA GLU A 1 0.83 5.81 4.34
C GLU A 1 -0.17 5.96 5.47
N MET A 2 -0.70 7.16 5.70
CA MET A 2 -1.69 7.46 6.75
C MET A 2 -3.10 7.24 6.22
N HIS A 3 -4.03 6.75 7.04
CA HIS A 3 -5.44 6.73 6.67
C HIS A 3 -5.92 8.16 6.29
N PRO A 4 -6.62 8.36 5.16
CA PRO A 4 -7.00 9.69 4.66
C PRO A 4 -7.82 10.55 5.64
N GLN A 5 -8.51 9.92 6.58
CA GLN A 5 -9.34 10.58 7.60
C GLN A 5 -8.65 10.72 8.97
N ALA A 6 -7.40 10.26 9.12
CA ALA A 6 -6.70 10.38 10.38
C ALA A 6 -6.21 11.81 10.63
N ALA A 7 -6.26 12.24 11.89
CA ALA A 7 -5.80 13.58 12.28
C ALA A 7 -4.28 13.74 12.21
N SER A 8 -3.52 12.64 12.33
CA SER A 8 -2.07 12.59 12.17
C SER A 8 -1.59 11.14 12.03
N VAL A 9 -0.36 10.97 11.54
CA VAL A 9 0.29 9.64 11.42
C VAL A 9 0.40 8.95 12.79
N SER A 10 0.67 9.73 13.85
CA SER A 10 0.75 9.16 15.21
C SER A 10 -0.63 8.67 15.67
N ALA A 11 -1.68 9.46 15.44
CA ALA A 11 -3.04 9.08 15.83
C ALA A 11 -3.51 7.82 15.10
N ASP A 12 -3.24 7.72 13.79
CA ASP A 12 -3.56 6.51 13.01
C ASP A 12 -2.85 5.27 13.56
N MET A 13 -1.56 5.43 13.93
CA MET A 13 -0.78 4.38 14.55
C MET A 13 -1.30 4.00 15.94
N ASP A 14 -1.74 4.96 16.76
CA ASP A 14 -2.32 4.69 18.07
C ASP A 14 -3.64 3.91 17.96
N HIS A 15 -4.48 4.24 16.96
CA HIS A 15 -5.67 3.46 16.65
C HIS A 15 -5.34 2.05 16.16
N PHE A 16 -4.29 1.90 15.35
CA PHE A 16 -3.81 0.58 14.94
C PHE A 16 -3.38 -0.26 16.15
N VAL A 17 -2.56 0.29 17.04
CA VAL A 17 -2.13 -0.37 18.28
C VAL A 17 -3.33 -0.74 19.17
N ALA A 18 -4.33 0.13 19.27
CA ALA A 18 -5.55 -0.14 20.03
C ALA A 18 -6.32 -1.35 19.46
N LYS A 19 -6.42 -1.47 18.13
CA LYS A 19 -7.04 -2.62 17.46
C LYS A 19 -6.30 -3.92 17.75
N VAL A 20 -4.96 -3.90 17.73
CA VAL A 20 -4.14 -5.07 18.10
C VAL A 20 -4.37 -5.44 19.57
N LYS A 21 -4.34 -4.47 20.48
CA LYS A 21 -4.57 -4.70 21.91
C LYS A 21 -5.98 -5.20 22.23
N ALA A 22 -6.96 -4.90 21.38
CA ALA A 22 -8.32 -5.42 21.50
C ALA A 22 -8.44 -6.91 21.11
N GLY A 23 -7.37 -7.54 20.61
CA GLY A 23 -7.31 -8.97 20.30
C GLY A 23 -7.20 -9.31 18.82
N ALA A 24 -6.76 -8.39 17.97
CA ALA A 24 -6.47 -8.75 16.58
C ALA A 24 -5.19 -9.59 16.49
N ASP A 25 -5.25 -10.76 15.86
CA ASP A 25 -4.12 -11.71 15.78
C ASP A 25 -3.17 -11.44 14.60
N ALA A 26 -3.58 -10.64 13.63
CA ALA A 26 -2.78 -10.22 12.48
C ALA A 26 -3.33 -8.91 11.89
N ALA A 27 -2.50 -8.23 11.10
CA ALA A 27 -2.86 -7.06 10.33
C ALA A 27 -2.50 -7.25 8.85
N ILE A 28 -3.33 -6.75 7.94
CA ILE A 28 -3.03 -6.67 6.51
C ILE A 28 -3.00 -5.19 6.15
N THR A 29 -1.92 -4.73 5.54
CA THR A 29 -1.82 -3.33 5.10
C THR A 29 -2.65 -3.10 3.85
N GLN A 30 -3.06 -1.84 3.63
CA GLN A 30 -3.43 -1.42 2.27
C GLN A 30 -2.23 -1.65 1.33
N TYR A 31 -2.50 -1.83 0.04
CA TYR A 31 -1.42 -1.92 -0.94
C TYR A 31 -0.59 -0.63 -1.01
N PHE A 32 0.68 -0.78 -1.35
CA PHE A 32 1.62 0.32 -1.49
C PHE A 32 2.61 0.01 -2.62
N PHE A 33 3.20 1.05 -3.19
CA PHE A 33 4.27 0.94 -4.19
C PHE A 33 5.64 1.35 -3.66
N ASN A 34 5.72 1.77 -2.39
CA ASN A 34 6.95 2.13 -1.72
C ASN A 34 7.23 1.15 -0.56
N ALA A 35 8.19 0.25 -0.75
CA ALA A 35 8.59 -0.71 0.27
C ALA A 35 9.12 -0.04 1.54
N ASP A 36 9.81 1.09 1.43
CA ASP A 36 10.34 1.82 2.59
C ASP A 36 9.23 2.31 3.51
N ALA A 37 8.10 2.72 2.93
CA ALA A 37 6.93 3.15 3.70
C ALA A 37 6.29 2.00 4.50
N TYR A 38 6.40 0.77 4.01
CA TYR A 38 5.97 -0.42 4.73
C TYR A 38 6.92 -0.75 5.88
N PHE A 39 8.24 -0.74 5.64
CA PHE A 39 9.21 -1.01 6.70
C PHE A 39 9.16 0.04 7.81
N ASP A 40 9.07 1.33 7.49
CA ASP A 40 8.88 2.40 8.48
C ASP A 40 7.58 2.22 9.28
N PHE A 41 6.49 1.76 8.65
CA PHE A 41 5.26 1.44 9.37
C PHE A 41 5.45 0.28 10.36
N VAL A 42 6.09 -0.81 9.91
CA VAL A 42 6.38 -1.98 10.75
C VAL A 42 7.27 -1.59 11.94
N ASP A 43 8.32 -0.81 11.71
CA ASP A 43 9.24 -0.37 12.75
C ASP A 43 8.52 0.48 13.81
N ARG A 44 7.67 1.41 13.39
CA ARG A 44 6.85 2.23 14.30
C ARG A 44 5.86 1.40 15.09
N ALA A 45 5.22 0.42 14.46
CA ALA A 45 4.29 -0.48 15.13
C ALA A 45 5.01 -1.33 16.19
N GLN A 46 6.18 -1.89 15.84
CA GLN A 46 6.99 -2.67 16.76
C GLN A 46 7.52 -1.83 17.93
N ALA A 47 7.94 -0.59 17.68
CA ALA A 47 8.33 0.36 18.72
C ALA A 47 7.20 0.64 19.74
N LYS A 48 5.94 0.51 19.32
CA LYS A 48 4.74 0.62 20.19
C LYS A 48 4.27 -0.72 20.79
N GLY A 49 5.06 -1.79 20.63
CA GLY A 49 4.80 -3.10 21.24
C GLY A 49 3.89 -4.03 20.43
N VAL A 50 3.60 -3.71 19.17
CA VAL A 50 2.87 -4.61 18.27
C VAL A 50 3.77 -5.79 17.90
N ARG A 51 3.30 -7.01 18.19
CA ARG A 51 4.02 -8.27 17.90
C ARG A 51 3.30 -9.18 16.91
N VAL A 52 2.07 -8.84 16.55
CA VAL A 52 1.28 -9.62 15.59
C VAL A 52 1.85 -9.47 14.18
N PRO A 53 1.71 -10.49 13.31
CA PRO A 53 2.16 -10.40 11.93
C PRO A 53 1.47 -9.23 11.21
N ILE A 54 2.27 -8.39 10.55
CA ILE A 54 1.79 -7.36 9.62
C ILE A 54 2.12 -7.87 8.22
N VAL A 55 1.10 -8.18 7.43
CA VAL A 55 1.23 -8.73 6.09
C VAL A 55 1.08 -7.60 5.07
N PRO A 56 2.02 -7.43 4.13
CA PRO A 56 1.91 -6.40 3.12
C PRO A 56 0.79 -6.76 2.12
N GLY A 57 -0.14 -5.83 1.92
CA GLY A 57 -1.05 -5.90 0.77
C GLY A 57 -0.28 -5.60 -0.51
N ILE A 58 -0.36 -6.49 -1.51
CA ILE A 58 0.25 -6.25 -2.83
C ILE A 58 -0.88 -6.20 -3.87
N MET A 59 -0.90 -5.15 -4.68
CA MET A 59 -1.85 -5.00 -5.77
C MET A 59 -1.20 -5.29 -7.13
N PRO A 60 -1.57 -6.39 -7.80
CA PRO A 60 -1.11 -6.67 -9.16
C PRO A 60 -1.56 -5.60 -10.16
N ILE A 61 -0.62 -5.06 -10.92
CA ILE A 61 -0.93 -4.12 -12.01
C ILE A 61 -1.41 -4.94 -13.22
N THR A 62 -2.73 -4.98 -13.42
CA THR A 62 -3.35 -5.73 -14.52
C THR A 62 -4.05 -4.84 -15.55
N ASN A 63 -4.37 -3.61 -15.16
CA ASN A 63 -5.02 -2.60 -16.00
C ASN A 63 -4.71 -1.19 -15.48
N HIS A 64 -4.23 -0.31 -16.35
CA HIS A 64 -3.91 1.09 -16.05
C HIS A 64 -5.10 1.88 -15.48
N SER A 65 -6.26 1.83 -16.14
CA SER A 65 -7.43 2.61 -15.77
C SER A 65 -8.02 2.17 -14.42
N GLN A 66 -7.97 0.86 -14.14
CA GLN A 66 -8.42 0.32 -12.86
C GLN A 66 -7.46 0.71 -11.73
N LEU A 67 -6.15 0.66 -11.98
CA LEU A 67 -5.14 1.02 -10.99
C LEU A 67 -5.26 2.50 -10.57
N LEU A 68 -5.39 3.41 -11.54
CA LEU A 68 -5.54 4.83 -11.24
C LEU A 68 -6.81 5.11 -10.45
N ARG A 69 -7.94 4.55 -10.87
CA ARG A 69 -9.22 4.72 -10.17
C ARG A 69 -9.18 4.18 -8.74
N PHE A 70 -8.58 3.00 -8.54
CA PHE A 70 -8.48 2.41 -7.20
C PHE A 70 -7.56 3.25 -6.29
N SER A 71 -6.49 3.78 -6.85
CA SER A 71 -5.55 4.65 -6.13
C SER A 71 -6.18 5.99 -5.73
N GLU A 72 -6.98 6.60 -6.61
CA GLU A 72 -7.77 7.79 -6.27
C GLU A 72 -8.79 7.52 -5.16
N MET A 73 -9.44 6.36 -5.17
CA MET A 73 -10.42 5.99 -4.13
C MET A 73 -9.78 5.68 -2.77
N CYS A 74 -8.60 5.05 -2.78
CA CYS A 74 -7.91 4.64 -1.56
C CYS A 74 -6.95 5.71 -1.02
N GLY A 75 -6.71 6.78 -1.78
CA GLY A 75 -5.72 7.80 -1.44
C GLY A 75 -4.27 7.31 -1.53
N ALA A 76 -4.04 6.18 -2.20
CA ALA A 76 -2.70 5.61 -2.37
C ALA A 76 -1.95 6.34 -3.47
N GLU A 77 -0.68 6.70 -3.23
CA GLU A 77 0.12 7.38 -4.24
C GLU A 77 0.68 6.36 -5.25
N VAL A 78 0.32 6.50 -6.53
CA VAL A 78 1.01 5.77 -7.61
C VAL A 78 2.26 6.55 -8.01
N PRO A 79 3.47 5.97 -7.86
CA PRO A 79 4.70 6.62 -8.26
C PRO A 79 4.65 7.16 -9.68
N ARG A 80 5.18 8.38 -9.87
CA ARG A 80 5.15 9.07 -11.17
C ARG A 80 5.74 8.21 -12.31
N TRP A 81 6.82 7.48 -12.04
CA TRP A 81 7.45 6.63 -13.04
C TRP A 81 6.55 5.47 -13.49
N ILE A 82 5.78 4.87 -12.58
CA ILE A 82 4.77 3.83 -12.90
C ILE A 82 3.68 4.44 -13.77
N ARG A 83 3.17 5.63 -13.42
CA ARG A 83 2.15 6.32 -14.21
C ARG A 83 2.61 6.63 -15.63
N LEU A 84 3.84 7.12 -15.80
CA LEU A 84 4.39 7.43 -17.12
C LEU A 84 4.55 6.18 -17.98
N ARG A 85 5.09 5.09 -17.41
CA ARG A 85 5.23 3.82 -18.13
C ARG A 85 3.88 3.23 -18.51
N LEU A 86 2.89 3.26 -17.62
CA LEU A 86 1.54 2.79 -17.96
C LEU A 86 0.88 3.64 -19.05
N ALA A 87 1.10 4.95 -19.06
CA ALA A 87 0.59 5.83 -20.12
C ALA A 87 1.22 5.52 -21.49
N GLU A 88 2.51 5.16 -21.52
CA GLU A 88 3.21 4.74 -22.76
C GLU A 88 2.69 3.40 -23.30
N LEU A 89 2.28 2.48 -22.42
CA LEU A 89 1.78 1.16 -22.80
C LEU A 89 0.33 1.16 -23.33
N GLY A 90 -0.44 2.23 -23.09
CA GLY A 90 -1.80 2.38 -23.58
C GLY A 90 -2.73 1.25 -23.12
N ASP A 91 -3.38 0.58 -24.07
CA ASP A 91 -4.32 -0.54 -23.82
C ASP A 91 -3.69 -1.94 -24.06
N ASP A 92 -2.36 -2.01 -24.28
CA ASP A 92 -1.69 -3.30 -24.45
C ASP A 92 -1.60 -4.07 -23.12
N LYS A 93 -2.61 -4.90 -22.89
CA LYS A 93 -2.75 -5.74 -21.69
C LYS A 93 -1.58 -6.71 -21.50
N ALA A 94 -0.93 -7.17 -22.57
CA ALA A 94 0.19 -8.11 -22.44
C ALA A 94 1.40 -7.37 -21.86
N SER A 95 1.72 -6.21 -22.42
CA SER A 95 2.82 -5.37 -21.95
C SER A 95 2.56 -4.79 -20.55
N ILE A 96 1.32 -4.40 -20.23
CA ILE A 96 0.95 -3.96 -18.88
C ILE A 96 1.15 -5.06 -17.84
N ARG A 97 0.78 -6.30 -18.17
CA ARG A 97 0.98 -7.45 -17.27
C ARG A 97 2.45 -7.75 -17.07
N ALA A 98 3.25 -7.77 -18.13
CA ALA A 98 4.69 -7.97 -18.03
C ALA A 98 5.34 -6.91 -17.15
N PHE A 99 5.03 -5.63 -17.41
CA PHE A 99 5.49 -4.53 -16.57
C PHE A 99 5.01 -4.66 -15.12
N GLY A 100 3.76 -5.06 -14.91
CA GLY A 100 3.22 -5.28 -13.57
C GLY A 100 3.95 -6.36 -12.77
N VAL A 101 4.43 -7.42 -13.45
CA VAL A 101 5.30 -8.44 -12.82
C VAL A 101 6.63 -7.82 -12.43
N ASP A 102 7.30 -7.13 -13.35
CA ASP A 102 8.61 -6.49 -13.12
C ASP A 102 8.58 -5.45 -11.97
N VAL A 103 7.44 -4.79 -11.74
CA VAL A 103 7.28 -3.81 -10.65
C VAL A 103 7.15 -4.48 -9.28
N ILE A 104 6.66 -5.72 -9.24
CA ILE A 104 6.30 -6.43 -7.99
C ILE A 104 7.37 -7.43 -7.54
N THR A 105 8.21 -7.90 -8.47
CA THR A 105 9.36 -8.80 -8.20
C THR A 105 10.66 -8.03 -7.98
#